data_AF-A0AAV5SF27-F1
#
_entry.id   AF-A0AAV5SF27-F1
#
_cell.length_a   1.000
_cell.length_b   1.000
_cell.length_c   1.000
_cell.angle_alpha   90.00
_cell.angle_beta   90.00
_cell.angle_gamma   90.00
#
_symmetry.space_group_name_H-M   'P 1'
#
loop_
_entity.id
_entity.type
_entity.pdbx_description
1 polymer ?
#
loop_
_entity_poly.entity_id
_entity_poly.type
_entity_poly.pdbx_seq_one_letter_code
_entity_poly.pdbx_strand_id
1 'polypeptide(L)'
;LLQRNDGSIAVDKLLSILFVEVIFGTSVVAIVVASVFIVRRLYSNNTQSEGWRRFHRQQFVALLVQLSIPCCLLYIPCTVFFVTPFLGLSATFTTPTWLLTTIYSIYPILDPLAIILLIRDYRRALFDMWRT
;
A
#
# COMPACT_ATOMS: atom_id res chain seq x y z
N LEU A 1 26.07 -1.58 -9.22
CA LEU A 1 25.25 -2.60 -8.54
C LEU A 1 24.69 -3.71 -9.46
N LEU A 2 24.57 -3.49 -10.78
CA LEU A 2 24.21 -4.51 -11.79
C LEU A 2 25.38 -5.01 -12.65
N GLN A 3 26.55 -4.38 -12.59
CA GLN A 3 27.77 -4.87 -13.22
C GLN A 3 28.50 -5.79 -12.24
N ARG A 4 28.70 -7.05 -12.64
CA ARG A 4 29.68 -7.93 -11.98
C ARG A 4 31.07 -7.38 -12.32
N ASN A 5 32.06 -7.63 -11.46
CA ASN A 5 33.45 -7.12 -11.53
C ASN A 5 34.21 -7.43 -12.85
N ASP A 6 33.54 -8.10 -13.80
CA ASP A 6 34.08 -8.67 -15.02
C ASP A 6 33.45 -8.00 -16.28
N GLY A 7 32.65 -6.94 -16.10
CA GLY A 7 31.98 -6.23 -17.19
C GLY A 7 30.74 -6.96 -17.78
N SER A 8 30.44 -8.16 -17.30
CA SER A 8 29.29 -8.96 -17.75
C SER A 8 28.00 -8.60 -17.00
N ILE A 9 26.88 -8.62 -17.72
CA ILE A 9 25.53 -8.39 -17.20
C ILE A 9 25.19 -9.54 -16.25
N ALA A 10 24.82 -9.24 -15.00
CA ALA A 10 24.41 -10.25 -14.02
C ALA A 10 23.01 -10.78 -14.36
N VAL A 11 22.92 -11.71 -15.31
CA VAL A 11 21.68 -12.34 -15.80
C VAL A 11 20.83 -12.94 -14.68
N ASP A 12 21.45 -13.42 -13.61
CA ASP A 12 20.79 -13.98 -12.42
C ASP A 12 19.96 -12.92 -11.67
N LYS A 13 20.45 -11.67 -11.64
CA LYS A 13 19.74 -10.54 -11.02
C LYS A 13 18.59 -10.06 -11.90
N LEU A 14 18.76 -10.05 -13.21
CA LEU A 14 17.70 -9.70 -14.16
C LEU A 14 16.55 -10.71 -14.10
N LEU A 15 16.87 -12.00 -14.03
CA LEU A 15 15.88 -13.06 -13.91
C LEU A 15 15.09 -12.94 -12.59
N SER A 16 15.77 -12.61 -11.50
CA SER A 16 15.12 -12.35 -10.20
C SER A 16 14.21 -11.12 -10.23
N ILE A 17 14.62 -10.05 -10.91
CA ILE A 17 13.80 -8.82 -11.09
C ILE A 17 12.55 -9.12 -11.92
N LEU A 18 12.69 -9.85 -13.04
CA LEU A 18 11.57 -10.23 -13.89
C LEU A 18 10.55 -11.10 -13.15
N PHE A 19 11.01 -12.00 -12.28
CA PHE A 19 10.14 -12.84 -11.47
C PHE A 19 9.29 -12.00 -10.48
N VAL A 20 9.90 -11.00 -9.84
CA VAL A 20 9.19 -10.09 -8.93
C VAL A 20 8.13 -9.28 -9.69
N GLU A 21 8.45 -8.76 -10.87
CA GLU A 21 7.50 -7.99 -11.70
C GLU A 21 6.25 -8.79 -12.08
N VAL A 22 6.39 -10.10 -12.37
CA VAL A 22 5.24 -10.97 -12.70
C VAL A 22 4.31 -11.15 -11.49
N ILE A 23 4.85 -11.28 -10.28
CA ILE A 23 4.05 -11.43 -9.06
C ILE A 23 3.27 -10.14 -8.75
N PHE A 24 3.91 -8.98 -8.90
CA PHE A 24 3.23 -7.70 -8.73
C PHE A 24 2.16 -7.47 -9.82
N GLY A 25 2.48 -7.79 -11.08
CA GLY A 25 1.56 -7.64 -12.20
C GLY A 25 0.30 -8.48 -12.06
N THR A 26 0.43 -9.75 -11.65
CA THR A 26 -0.73 -10.65 -11.45
C THR A 26 -1.65 -10.15 -10.33
N SER A 27 -1.08 -9.62 -9.25
CA SER A 27 -1.83 -9.05 -8.13
C SER A 27 -2.64 -7.83 -8.57
N VAL A 28 -2.05 -6.93 -9.36
CA VAL A 28 -2.74 -5.74 -9.89
C VAL A 28 -3.87 -6.13 -10.83
N VAL A 29 -3.66 -7.08 -11.74
CA VAL A 29 -4.70 -7.56 -12.66
C VAL A 29 -5.87 -8.19 -11.91
N ALA A 30 -5.59 -9.02 -10.90
CA ALA A 30 -6.61 -9.64 -10.07
C ALA A 30 -7.46 -8.58 -9.32
N ILE A 31 -6.81 -7.56 -8.76
CA ILE A 31 -7.49 -6.44 -8.09
C ILE A 31 -8.39 -5.68 -9.07
N VAL A 32 -7.90 -5.37 -10.28
CA VAL A 32 -8.69 -4.65 -11.30
C VAL A 32 -9.89 -5.49 -11.75
N VAL A 33 -9.70 -6.78 -12.02
CA VAL A 33 -10.79 -7.69 -12.43
C VAL A 33 -11.84 -7.81 -11.33
N ALA A 34 -11.41 -8.02 -10.07
CA ALA A 34 -12.31 -8.09 -8.93
C ALA A 34 -13.08 -6.77 -8.75
N SER A 35 -12.41 -5.62 -8.88
CA SER A 35 -13.03 -4.30 -8.76
C SER A 35 -14.07 -4.05 -9.86
N VAL A 36 -13.76 -4.40 -11.11
CA VAL A 36 -14.70 -4.28 -12.24
C VAL A 36 -15.88 -5.22 -12.06
N PHE A 37 -15.65 -6.45 -11.60
CA PHE A 37 -16.70 -7.41 -11.32
C PHE A 37 -17.67 -6.89 -10.24
N ILE A 38 -17.11 -6.33 -9.15
CA ILE A 38 -17.86 -5.71 -8.05
C ILE A 38 -18.72 -4.53 -8.56
N VAL A 39 -18.13 -3.59 -9.31
CA VAL A 39 -18.83 -2.41 -9.84
C VAL A 39 -19.92 -2.81 -10.83
N ARG A 40 -19.63 -3.78 -11.71
CA ARG A 40 -20.64 -4.31 -12.64
C ARG A 40 -21.78 -5.00 -11.92
N ARG A 41 -21.50 -5.74 -10.83
CA ARG A 41 -22.53 -6.40 -10.03
C ARG A 41 -23.38 -5.40 -9.24
N LEU A 42 -22.79 -4.30 -8.76
CA LEU A 42 -23.48 -3.17 -8.14
C LEU A 42 -24.43 -2.47 -9.10
N TYR A 43 -23.99 -2.23 -10.34
CA TYR A 43 -24.79 -1.48 -11.32
C TYR A 43 -25.84 -2.35 -12.03
N SER A 44 -25.58 -3.64 -12.21
CA SER A 44 -26.48 -4.57 -12.90
C SER A 44 -27.67 -5.02 -12.05
N ASN A 45 -27.59 -4.94 -10.73
CA ASN A 45 -28.67 -5.36 -9.83
C ASN A 45 -29.23 -4.15 -9.08
N ASN A 46 -30.31 -3.55 -9.61
CA ASN A 46 -31.10 -2.51 -8.90
C ASN A 46 -31.81 -3.05 -7.63
N THR A 47 -31.70 -4.35 -7.36
CA THR A 47 -32.25 -5.09 -6.20
C THR A 47 -31.20 -5.41 -5.14
N GLN A 48 -30.07 -4.72 -5.10
CA GLN A 48 -29.11 -4.89 -4.00
C GLN A 48 -29.59 -4.18 -2.73
N SER A 49 -29.51 -4.87 -1.60
CA SER A 49 -29.84 -4.32 -0.29
C SER A 49 -28.98 -3.09 0.02
N GLU A 50 -29.56 -2.09 0.68
CA GLU A 50 -28.87 -0.88 1.12
C GLU A 50 -27.58 -1.19 1.91
N GLY A 51 -27.52 -2.33 2.60
CA GLY A 51 -26.35 -2.82 3.31
C GLY A 51 -25.16 -3.11 2.38
N TRP A 52 -25.40 -3.75 1.23
CA TRP A 52 -24.35 -4.06 0.25
C TRP A 52 -23.78 -2.82 -0.43
N ARG A 53 -24.60 -1.79 -0.66
CA ARG A 53 -24.16 -0.50 -1.22
C ARG A 53 -23.32 0.29 -0.22
N ARG A 54 -23.69 0.27 1.07
CA ARG A 54 -22.90 0.86 2.16
C ARG A 54 -21.54 0.19 2.30
N PHE A 55 -21.49 -1.14 2.28
CA PHE A 55 -20.24 -1.90 2.41
C PHE A 55 -19.23 -1.56 1.30
N HIS A 56 -19.65 -1.57 0.03
CA HIS A 56 -18.76 -1.21 -1.09
C HIS A 56 -18.26 0.24 -1.04
N ARG A 57 -19.11 1.18 -0.62
CA ARG A 57 -18.70 2.58 -0.44
C ARG A 57 -17.69 2.72 0.70
N GLN A 58 -17.89 2.00 1.80
CA GLN A 58 -16.94 1.98 2.91
C GLN A 58 -15.60 1.39 2.48
N GLN A 59 -15.62 0.33 1.69
CA GLN A 59 -14.39 -0.32 1.22
C GLN A 59 -13.62 0.57 0.24
N PHE A 60 -14.28 1.33 -0.63
CA PHE A 60 -13.62 2.32 -1.49
C PHE A 60 -13.00 3.49 -0.70
N VAL A 61 -13.73 4.02 0.29
CA VAL A 61 -13.21 5.08 1.16
C VAL A 61 -12.05 4.56 2.03
N ALA A 62 -12.16 3.35 2.57
CA ALA A 62 -11.09 2.70 3.31
C ALA A 62 -9.86 2.49 2.42
N LEU A 63 -10.04 2.02 1.18
CA LEU A 63 -8.95 1.81 0.23
C LEU A 63 -8.21 3.11 -0.12
N LEU A 64 -8.94 4.22 -0.32
CA LEU A 64 -8.33 5.54 -0.58
C LEU A 64 -7.49 6.03 0.60
N VAL A 65 -7.98 5.82 1.82
CA VAL A 65 -7.29 6.21 3.06
C VAL A 65 -6.07 5.31 3.28
N GLN A 66 -6.27 4.00 3.17
CA GLN A 66 -5.27 2.94 3.31
C GLN A 66 -4.15 3.06 2.28
N LEU A 67 -4.41 3.65 1.10
CA LEU A 67 -3.38 3.95 0.12
C LEU A 67 -2.64 5.26 0.45
N SER A 68 -3.36 6.28 0.91
CA SER A 68 -2.77 7.60 1.21
C SER A 68 -1.78 7.57 2.37
N ILE A 69 -2.03 6.77 3.39
CA ILE A 69 -1.19 6.63 4.60
C ILE A 69 0.23 6.12 4.27
N PRO A 70 0.42 4.96 3.62
CA PRO A 70 1.73 4.48 3.21
C PRO A 70 2.35 5.38 2.12
N CYS A 71 1.55 5.96 1.22
CA CYS A 71 2.07 6.93 0.25
C CYS A 71 2.67 8.18 0.92
N CYS A 72 2.16 8.63 2.06
CA CYS A 72 2.75 9.76 2.78
C CYS A 72 3.88 9.31 3.74
N LEU A 73 3.66 8.25 4.51
CA LEU A 73 4.57 7.83 5.59
C LEU A 73 5.74 6.96 5.12
N LEU A 74 5.58 6.15 4.07
CA LEU A 74 6.62 5.24 3.58
C LEU A 74 7.31 5.77 2.32
N TYR A 75 6.58 6.40 1.40
CA TYR A 75 7.17 6.90 0.15
C TYR A 75 8.20 8.01 0.40
N ILE A 76 7.93 8.96 1.31
CA ILE A 76 8.85 10.06 1.63
C ILE A 76 10.21 9.55 2.17
N PRO A 77 10.27 8.74 3.24
CA PRO A 77 11.56 8.28 3.75
C PRO A 77 12.25 7.31 2.79
N CYS A 78 11.48 6.53 2.02
CA CYS A 78 12.05 5.59 1.05
C CYS A 78 12.62 6.30 -0.18
N THR A 79 11.95 7.33 -0.70
CA THR A 79 12.47 8.17 -1.80
C THR A 79 13.70 8.97 -1.36
N VAL A 80 13.72 9.52 -0.15
CA VAL A 80 14.94 10.15 0.40
C VAL A 80 16.08 9.15 0.45
N PHE A 81 15.86 7.94 0.99
CA PHE A 81 16.87 6.88 1.05
C PHE A 81 17.39 6.46 -0.34
N PHE A 82 16.50 6.40 -1.34
CA PHE A 82 16.87 6.05 -2.71
C PHE A 82 17.58 7.17 -3.46
N VAL A 83 17.23 8.44 -3.23
CA VAL A 83 17.78 9.61 -3.93
C VAL A 83 19.14 10.04 -3.35
N THR A 84 19.38 9.85 -2.05
CA THR A 84 20.66 10.14 -1.38
C THR A 84 21.90 9.61 -2.12
N PRO A 85 21.97 8.34 -2.56
CA PRO A 85 23.14 7.83 -3.29
C PRO A 85 23.32 8.45 -4.69
N PHE A 86 22.25 8.94 -5.33
CA PHE A 86 22.34 9.61 -6.63
C PHE A 86 22.85 11.05 -6.53
N LEU A 87 22.64 11.72 -5.39
CA LEU A 87 23.11 13.09 -5.17
C LEU A 87 24.57 13.16 -4.67
N GLY A 88 25.26 12.02 -4.51
CA GLY A 88 26.64 11.99 -4.02
C GLY A 88 26.81 12.38 -2.55
N LEU A 89 25.70 12.54 -1.80
CA LEU A 89 25.68 12.90 -0.38
C LEU A 89 25.92 11.71 0.56
N SER A 90 26.60 10.67 0.06
CA SER A 90 26.71 9.34 0.67
C SER A 90 27.33 9.33 2.07
N ALA A 91 28.09 10.36 2.45
CA ALA A 91 28.78 10.43 3.74
C ALA A 91 28.08 11.27 4.81
N THR A 92 27.20 12.21 4.44
CA THR A 92 26.67 13.21 5.38
C THR A 92 25.22 12.97 5.77
N PHE A 93 24.44 12.31 4.92
CA PHE A 93 23.02 12.03 5.14
C PHE A 93 22.78 10.53 5.17
N THR A 94 23.36 9.83 6.15
CA THR A 94 23.03 8.44 6.41
C THR A 94 21.64 8.41 7.06
N THR A 95 20.58 8.39 6.24
CA THR A 95 19.24 8.11 6.76
C THR A 95 19.33 6.78 7.51
N PRO A 96 19.06 6.74 8.82
CA PRO A 96 19.24 5.54 9.61
C PRO A 96 18.35 4.42 9.06
N THR A 97 18.97 3.36 8.55
CA THR A 97 18.27 2.18 8.02
C THR A 97 17.34 1.57 9.06
N TRP A 98 17.72 1.63 10.34
CA TRP A 98 16.88 1.16 11.45
C TRP A 98 15.54 1.91 11.54
N LEU A 99 15.50 3.20 11.20
CA LEU A 99 14.28 4.01 11.26
C LEU A 99 13.27 3.55 10.20
N LEU A 100 13.74 3.30 8.97
CA LEU A 100 12.91 2.74 7.90
C LEU A 100 12.32 1.38 8.30
N THR A 101 13.15 0.49 8.83
CA THR A 101 12.71 -0.86 9.24
C THR A 101 11.66 -0.77 10.37
N THR A 102 11.89 0.08 11.37
CA THR A 102 10.92 0.29 12.47
C THR A 102 9.59 0.85 11.98
N ILE A 103 9.61 1.85 11.08
CA ILE A 103 8.38 2.42 10.50
C ILE A 103 7.63 1.35 9.68
N TYR A 104 8.34 0.56 8.88
CA TYR A 104 7.75 -0.54 8.12
C TYR A 104 7.15 -1.63 9.02
N SER A 105 7.76 -1.93 10.16
CA SER A 105 7.24 -2.92 11.11
C SER A 105 5.99 -2.47 11.86
N ILE A 106 5.81 -1.15 12.07
CA ILE A 106 4.66 -0.59 12.81
C ILE A 106 3.50 -0.21 11.87
N TYR A 107 3.77 0.04 10.59
CA TYR A 107 2.78 0.33 9.56
C TYR A 107 1.55 -0.62 9.55
N PRO A 108 1.68 -1.96 9.69
CA PRO A 108 0.55 -2.87 9.70
C PRO A 108 -0.46 -2.62 10.82
N ILE A 109 -0.02 -1.99 11.92
CA ILE A 109 -0.87 -1.66 13.09
C ILE A 109 -1.48 -0.27 12.93
N LEU A 110 -0.71 0.69 12.41
CA LEU A 110 -1.17 2.07 12.21
C LEU A 110 -2.23 2.20 11.12
N ASP A 111 -2.13 1.37 10.08
CA ASP A 111 -3.02 1.42 8.92
C ASP A 111 -4.50 1.11 9.29
N PRO A 112 -4.82 0.00 9.98
CA PRO A 112 -6.16 -0.25 10.52
C PRO A 112 -6.62 0.81 11.54
N LEU A 113 -5.71 1.27 12.41
CA LEU A 113 -6.02 2.24 13.47
C LEU A 113 -6.47 3.59 12.89
N ALA A 114 -5.76 4.08 11.87
CA ALA A 114 -6.08 5.33 11.21
C ALA A 114 -7.42 5.26 10.46
N ILE A 115 -7.74 4.14 9.82
CA ILE A 115 -9.03 3.91 9.13
C ILE A 115 -10.19 3.99 10.12
N ILE A 116 -10.06 3.36 11.30
CA ILE A 116 -11.08 3.35 12.35
C ILE A 116 -11.31 4.75 12.93
N LEU A 117 -10.24 5.54 13.12
CA LEU A 117 -10.32 6.91 13.64
C LEU A 117 -10.79 7.93 12.60
N LEU A 118 -10.53 7.72 11.32
CA LEU A 118 -10.88 8.68 10.26
C LEU A 118 -12.33 8.50 9.76
N ILE A 119 -12.81 7.26 9.65
CA ILE A 119 -14.17 6.99 9.16
C ILE A 119 -15.18 7.29 10.28
N ARG A 120 -16.00 8.32 10.07
CA ARG A 120 -17.04 8.77 11.01
C ARG A 120 -18.02 7.67 11.44
N ASP A 121 -18.32 6.71 10.55
CA ASP A 121 -19.21 5.58 10.84
C ASP A 121 -18.54 4.56 11.78
N TYR A 122 -17.23 4.31 11.64
CA TYR A 122 -16.47 3.45 12.54
C TYR A 122 -16.33 4.06 13.93
N ARG A 123 -16.04 5.36 14.02
CA ARG A 123 -16.05 6.08 15.30
C ARG A 123 -17.38 5.95 16.02
N ARG A 124 -18.49 6.11 15.30
CA ARG A 124 -19.84 6.05 15.87
C ARG A 124 -20.15 4.64 16.40
N ALA A 125 -19.80 3.59 15.66
CA ALA A 125 -19.91 2.21 16.10
C ALA A 125 -19.04 1.89 17.33
N LEU A 126 -17.83 2.44 17.41
CA LEU A 126 -16.94 2.29 18.57
C LEU A 126 -17.50 2.94 19.84
N PHE A 127 -18.09 4.13 19.70
CA PHE A 127 -18.79 4.80 20.80
C PHE A 127 -20.04 4.05 21.24
N ASP A 128 -20.78 3.43 20.31
CA ASP A 128 -21.94 2.59 20.63
C ASP A 128 -21.53 1.28 21.32
N MET A 129 -20.44 0.62 20.87
CA MET A 129 -19.88 -0.56 21.54
C MET A 129 -19.38 -0.26 22.95
N TRP A 130 -18.77 0.90 23.18
CA TRP A 130 -18.28 1.30 24.52
C TRP A 130 -19.41 1.72 25.47
N ARG A 131 -20.63 1.91 24.96
CA ARG A 131 -21.82 2.29 25.73
C ARG A 131 -22.70 1.10 26.15
N THR A 132 -22.42 -0.10 25.62
CA THR A 132 -23.09 -1.36 26.00
C THR A 132 -22.29 -2.07 27.07
#